data_AF-A0A524M1A0-F1
#
_entry.id   AF-A0A524M1A0-F1
#
_cell.length_a   1.000
_cell.length_b   1.000
_cell.length_c   1.000
_cell.angle_alpha   90.00
_cell.angle_beta   90.00
_cell.angle_gamma   90.00
#
_symmetry.space_group_name_H-M   'P 1'
#
loop_
_entity.id
_entity.type
_entity.pdbx_description
1 polymer ?
#
loop_
_entity_poly.entity_id
_entity_poly.type
_entity_poly.pdbx_seq_one_letter_code
_entity_poly.pdbx_strand_id
1 'polypeptide(L)'
;MPDVLYSEFCKLWGSWKSEADQAEFAIGLIRRALLKFGMKWDLYNNHYDFDSAVADEMFRTFADLFIDISVEVSEILPVEFGSELLKLSILMVDAANGPKSECSNDDLLKIYSECESKANEFYSKLVEFSENVALKSGDSSNVGFTAMTF
;
A
#
# COMPACT_ATOMS: atom_id res chain seq x y z
N MET A 1 -1.27 18.51 -19.63
CA MET A 1 0.02 18.15 -20.28
C MET A 1 0.57 17.03 -19.43
N PRO A 2 0.71 15.78 -19.93
CA PRO A 2 1.20 14.69 -19.08
C PRO A 2 2.59 15.07 -18.59
N ASP A 3 2.82 14.93 -17.29
CA ASP A 3 4.01 15.43 -16.61
C ASP A 3 5.28 14.82 -17.24
N VAL A 4 6.31 15.62 -17.47
CA VAL A 4 7.57 15.15 -18.08
C VAL A 4 8.16 14.01 -17.23
N LEU A 5 8.04 14.13 -15.91
CA LEU A 5 8.44 13.14 -14.92
C LEU A 5 7.69 11.82 -15.09
N TYR A 6 6.37 11.88 -15.30
CA TYR A 6 5.56 10.70 -15.57
C TYR A 6 5.99 10.01 -16.87
N SER A 7 6.24 10.79 -17.92
CA SER A 7 6.72 10.23 -19.20
C SER A 7 8.10 9.55 -19.09
N GLU A 8 8.98 10.03 -18.21
CA GLU A 8 10.26 9.36 -17.91
C GLU A 8 10.06 8.12 -17.06
N PHE A 9 9.17 8.19 -16.07
CA PHE A 9 8.81 7.06 -15.22
C PHE A 9 8.27 5.88 -16.03
N CYS A 10 7.34 6.14 -16.96
CA CYS A 10 6.81 5.12 -17.87
C CYS A 10 7.89 4.52 -18.79
N LYS A 11 8.91 5.29 -19.19
CA LYS A 11 10.04 4.76 -19.98
C LYS A 11 10.94 3.84 -19.17
N LEU A 12 11.12 4.13 -17.88
CA LEU A 12 11.93 3.31 -16.96
C LEU A 12 11.28 1.97 -16.65
N TRP A 13 9.96 1.91 -16.70
CA TRP A 13 9.22 0.65 -16.57
C TRP A 13 9.63 -0.35 -17.69
N GLY A 14 10.05 0.09 -18.87
CA GLY A 14 10.58 -0.79 -19.92
C GLY A 14 9.48 -1.41 -20.80
N SER A 15 9.81 -2.46 -21.56
CA SER A 15 8.91 -3.06 -22.57
C SER A 15 7.83 -3.96 -21.95
N TRP A 16 6.99 -3.42 -21.06
CA TRP A 16 5.76 -4.10 -20.64
C TRP A 16 4.88 -4.31 -21.88
N LYS A 17 4.39 -5.53 -22.07
CA LYS A 17 3.69 -5.91 -23.31
C LYS A 17 2.26 -5.40 -23.35
N SER A 18 1.66 -5.08 -22.20
CA SER A 18 0.28 -4.61 -22.07
C SER A 18 0.02 -3.79 -20.80
N GLU A 19 -1.07 -3.03 -20.79
CA GLU A 19 -1.61 -2.35 -19.59
C GLU A 19 -1.95 -3.35 -18.47
N ALA A 20 -2.34 -4.58 -18.82
CA ALA A 20 -2.64 -5.63 -17.86
C ALA A 20 -1.40 -6.08 -17.09
N ASP A 21 -0.26 -6.25 -17.78
CA ASP A 21 1.01 -6.60 -17.13
C ASP A 21 1.47 -5.50 -16.16
N GLN A 22 1.24 -4.23 -16.53
CA GLN A 22 1.56 -3.07 -15.69
C GLN A 22 0.68 -3.03 -14.44
N ALA A 23 -0.63 -3.26 -14.59
CA ALA A 23 -1.56 -3.30 -13.48
C ALA A 23 -1.27 -4.46 -12.51
N GLU A 24 -0.95 -5.66 -13.03
CA GLU A 24 -0.57 -6.81 -12.21
C GLU A 24 0.69 -6.51 -11.38
N PHE A 25 1.70 -5.89 -12.00
CA PHE A 25 2.90 -5.50 -11.28
C PHE A 25 2.65 -4.41 -10.23
N ALA A 26 1.87 -3.37 -10.57
CA ALA A 26 1.50 -2.32 -9.63
C ALA A 26 0.76 -2.89 -8.41
N ILE A 27 -0.23 -3.77 -8.62
CA ILE A 27 -0.92 -4.49 -7.54
C ILE A 27 0.07 -5.33 -6.73
N GLY A 28 1.00 -6.01 -7.41
CA GLY A 28 2.06 -6.78 -6.77
C GLY A 28 2.97 -5.95 -5.86
N LEU A 29 3.32 -4.73 -6.26
CA LEU A 29 4.10 -3.79 -5.45
C LEU A 29 3.36 -3.44 -4.16
N ILE A 30 2.09 -3.04 -4.26
CA ILE A 30 1.26 -2.68 -3.10
C ILE A 30 1.13 -3.87 -2.14
N ARG A 31 0.75 -5.05 -2.67
CA ARG A 31 0.59 -6.27 -1.87
C ARG A 31 1.86 -6.65 -1.14
N ARG A 32 3.01 -6.61 -1.81
CA ARG A 32 4.30 -6.94 -1.21
C ARG A 32 4.65 -5.97 -0.07
N ALA A 33 4.39 -4.67 -0.25
CA ALA A 33 4.68 -3.67 0.76
C ALA A 33 3.80 -3.85 2.01
N LEU A 34 2.49 -4.07 1.82
CA LEU A 34 1.54 -4.36 2.92
C LEU A 34 1.93 -5.62 3.68
N LEU A 35 2.23 -6.72 2.98
CA LEU A 35 2.68 -7.97 3.62
C LEU A 35 3.97 -7.79 4.41
N LYS A 36 4.95 -7.08 3.84
CA LYS A 36 6.23 -6.82 4.51
C LYS A 36 6.03 -5.98 5.77
N PHE A 37 5.10 -5.02 5.75
CA PHE A 37 4.72 -4.26 6.93
C PHE A 37 4.10 -5.17 7.99
N GLY A 38 3.04 -5.91 7.65
CA GLY A 38 2.36 -6.81 8.59
C GLY A 38 3.30 -7.83 9.22
N MET A 39 4.16 -8.47 8.43
CA MET A 39 5.16 -9.42 8.95
C MET A 39 6.17 -8.76 9.89
N LYS A 40 6.63 -7.54 9.60
CA LYS A 40 7.61 -6.85 10.45
C LYS A 40 6.97 -6.35 11.74
N TRP A 41 5.73 -5.88 11.67
CA TRP A 41 4.95 -5.50 12.84
C TRP A 41 4.65 -6.70 13.73
N ASP A 42 4.15 -7.80 13.18
CA ASP A 42 3.86 -9.03 13.91
C ASP A 42 5.12 -9.58 14.63
N LEU A 43 6.25 -9.60 13.92
CA LEU A 43 7.53 -10.00 14.49
C LEU A 43 7.93 -9.09 15.66
N TYR A 44 7.77 -7.78 15.51
CA TYR A 44 8.10 -6.81 16.55
C TYR A 44 7.17 -6.94 17.77
N ASN A 45 5.86 -6.94 17.53
CA ASN A 45 4.82 -6.90 18.55
C ASN A 45 4.75 -8.19 19.39
N ASN A 46 5.05 -9.34 18.80
CA ASN A 46 4.90 -10.63 19.50
C ASN A 46 6.21 -11.17 20.10
N HIS A 47 7.37 -10.68 19.66
CA HIS A 47 8.66 -11.25 20.05
C HIS A 47 9.62 -10.30 20.76
N TYR A 48 9.28 -9.02 20.88
CA TYR A 48 10.09 -8.03 21.56
C TYR A 48 9.28 -7.29 22.62
N ASP A 49 9.97 -6.80 23.64
CA ASP A 49 9.38 -5.82 24.55
C ASP A 49 9.09 -4.54 23.78
N PHE A 50 7.92 -3.97 24.03
CA PHE A 50 7.47 -2.78 23.31
C PHE A 50 8.34 -1.56 23.64
N ASP A 51 9.03 -1.05 22.62
CA ASP A 51 9.79 0.19 22.57
C ASP A 51 9.22 1.14 21.50
N SER A 52 8.56 2.20 21.94
CA SER A 52 7.90 3.14 21.04
C SER A 52 8.86 3.80 20.05
N ALA A 53 10.15 3.97 20.36
CA ALA A 53 11.11 4.56 19.44
C ALA A 53 11.40 3.63 18.24
N VAL A 54 11.45 2.32 18.47
CA VAL A 54 11.62 1.31 17.42
C VAL A 54 10.36 1.20 16.56
N ALA A 55 9.19 1.22 17.20
CA ALA A 55 7.90 1.25 16.49
C ALA A 55 7.78 2.51 15.61
N ASP A 56 8.15 3.67 16.14
CA ASP A 56 8.14 4.95 15.42
C ASP A 56 8.99 4.92 14.15
N GLU A 57 10.24 4.44 14.25
CA GLU A 57 11.15 4.35 13.12
C GLU A 57 10.62 3.39 12.06
N MET A 58 10.08 2.24 12.49
CA MET A 58 9.43 1.29 11.59
C MET A 58 8.26 1.94 10.83
N PHE A 59 7.39 2.63 11.54
CA PHE A 59 6.20 3.26 10.96
C PHE A 59 6.55 4.39 10.00
N ARG A 60 7.52 5.24 10.33
CA ARG A 60 8.04 6.25 9.39
C ARG A 60 8.60 5.61 8.13
N THR A 61 9.40 4.56 8.27
CA THR A 61 10.00 3.85 7.13
C THR A 61 8.94 3.28 6.19
N PHE A 62 7.86 2.70 6.73
CA PHE A 62 6.78 2.17 5.90
C PHE A 62 5.85 3.25 5.37
N ALA A 63 5.65 4.36 6.09
CA ALA A 63 4.91 5.50 5.58
C ALA A 63 5.59 6.07 4.33
N ASP A 64 6.90 6.29 4.37
CA ASP A 64 7.68 6.77 3.22
C ASP A 64 7.56 5.78 2.05
N LEU A 65 7.71 4.47 2.30
CA LEU A 65 7.54 3.45 1.27
C LEU A 65 6.12 3.47 0.65
N PHE A 66 5.08 3.66 1.47
CA PHE A 66 3.70 3.70 0.98
C PHE A 66 3.43 4.97 0.17
N ILE A 67 4.06 6.10 0.50
CA ILE A 67 4.01 7.33 -0.31
C ILE A 67 4.69 7.09 -1.65
N ASP A 68 5.89 6.50 -1.66
CA ASP A 68 6.62 6.22 -2.90
C ASP A 68 5.81 5.31 -3.84
N ILE A 69 5.25 4.23 -3.30
CA ILE A 69 4.41 3.31 -4.08
C ILE A 69 3.12 4.00 -4.53
N SER A 70 2.49 4.82 -3.67
CA SER A 70 1.29 5.60 -4.00
C SER A 70 1.51 6.46 -5.25
N VAL A 71 2.65 7.14 -5.33
CA VAL A 71 3.03 7.96 -6.49
C VAL A 71 3.28 7.06 -7.71
N GLU A 72 4.06 6.00 -7.54
CA GLU A 72 4.41 5.05 -8.61
C GLU A 72 3.18 4.42 -9.27
N VAL A 73 2.15 4.05 -8.51
CA VAL A 73 0.97 3.35 -9.03
C VAL A 73 -0.19 4.26 -9.45
N SER A 74 -0.13 5.56 -9.11
CA SER A 74 -1.25 6.51 -9.25
C SER A 74 -1.81 6.68 -10.67
N GLU A 75 -0.97 6.41 -11.66
CA GLU A 75 -1.27 6.59 -13.08
C GLU A 75 -1.49 5.26 -13.81
N ILE A 76 -1.41 4.14 -13.10
CA ILE A 76 -1.59 2.77 -13.64
C ILE A 76 -2.86 2.14 -13.07
N LEU A 77 -3.10 2.36 -11.77
CA LEU A 77 -4.26 1.82 -11.07
C LEU A 77 -5.31 2.91 -10.85
N PRO A 78 -6.58 2.52 -10.62
CA PRO A 78 -7.59 3.45 -10.14
C PRO A 78 -7.11 4.26 -8.93
N VAL A 79 -7.45 5.55 -8.91
CA VAL A 79 -7.03 6.54 -7.89
C VAL A 79 -7.29 6.05 -6.46
N GLU A 80 -8.34 5.23 -6.27
CA GLU A 80 -8.65 4.54 -5.02
C GLU A 80 -7.41 3.90 -4.37
N PHE A 81 -6.66 3.09 -5.12
CA PHE A 81 -5.55 2.31 -4.56
C PHE A 81 -4.40 3.19 -4.07
N GLY A 82 -4.02 4.21 -4.86
CA GLY A 82 -3.02 5.19 -4.45
C GLY A 82 -3.49 6.02 -3.26
N SER A 83 -4.78 6.37 -3.21
CA SER A 83 -5.36 7.15 -2.11
C SER A 83 -5.41 6.38 -0.79
N GLU A 84 -5.68 5.07 -0.82
CA GLU A 84 -5.68 4.21 0.38
C GLU A 84 -4.27 4.07 0.94
N LEU A 85 -3.24 3.91 0.10
CA LEU A 85 -1.84 3.94 0.54
C LEU A 85 -1.47 5.26 1.21
N LEU A 86 -1.88 6.38 0.61
CA LEU A 86 -1.59 7.71 1.17
C LEU A 86 -2.31 7.94 2.52
N LYS A 87 -3.55 7.45 2.67
CA LYS A 87 -4.24 7.50 3.97
C LYS A 87 -3.50 6.66 5.03
N LEU A 88 -3.05 5.47 4.65
CA LEU A 88 -2.26 4.60 5.54
C LEU A 88 -0.95 5.26 5.95
N SER A 89 -0.23 5.90 5.02
CA SER A 89 1.03 6.58 5.35
C SER A 89 0.83 7.74 6.30
N ILE A 90 -0.24 8.53 6.13
CA ILE A 90 -0.59 9.63 7.05
C ILE A 90 -0.87 9.07 8.44
N LEU A 91 -1.69 8.02 8.55
CA LEU A 91 -1.97 7.37 9.83
C LEU A 91 -0.71 6.85 10.51
N MET A 92 0.22 6.28 9.74
CA MET A 92 1.50 5.80 10.25
C MET A 92 2.39 6.95 10.76
N VAL A 93 2.44 8.06 10.04
CA VAL A 93 3.19 9.26 10.45
C VAL A 93 2.59 9.86 11.72
N ASP A 94 1.27 9.94 11.79
CA ASP A 94 0.57 10.45 12.97
C ASP A 94 0.80 9.56 14.19
N ALA A 95 0.76 8.23 14.02
CA ALA A 95 1.13 7.29 15.07
C ALA A 95 2.58 7.48 15.53
N ALA A 96 3.50 7.67 14.59
CA ALA A 96 4.93 7.78 14.89
C ALA A 96 5.35 9.13 15.51
N ASN A 97 4.66 10.22 15.17
CA ASN A 97 5.03 11.58 15.58
C ASN A 97 4.04 12.21 16.57
N GLY A 98 2.94 11.52 16.87
CA GLY A 98 1.92 11.97 17.82
C GLY A 98 2.46 12.18 19.24
N PRO A 99 1.75 12.97 20.07
CA PRO A 99 2.16 13.24 21.44
C PRO A 99 2.13 11.97 22.29
N LYS A 100 3.27 11.62 22.91
CA LYS A 100 3.44 10.39 23.72
C LYS A 100 3.64 10.63 25.21
N SER A 101 3.84 11.88 25.64
CA SER A 101 4.31 12.22 27.00
C SER A 101 3.36 11.82 28.14
N GLU A 102 2.14 11.38 27.82
CA GLU A 102 1.12 10.93 28.77
C GLU A 102 0.47 9.60 28.39
N CYS A 103 0.91 8.95 27.31
CA CYS A 103 0.32 7.67 26.88
C CYS A 103 0.99 6.49 27.58
N SER A 104 0.16 5.54 28.02
CA SER A 104 0.65 4.22 28.43
C SER A 104 1.16 3.42 27.23
N ASN A 105 2.03 2.43 27.47
CA ASN A 105 2.46 1.52 26.41
C ASN A 105 1.27 0.79 25.75
N ASP A 106 0.25 0.42 26.53
CA ASP A 106 -0.95 -0.24 26.01
C ASP A 106 -1.75 0.66 25.06
N ASP A 107 -1.82 1.96 25.35
CA ASP A 107 -2.52 2.91 24.50
C ASP A 107 -1.72 3.20 23.22
N LEU A 108 -0.40 3.31 23.32
CA LEU A 108 0.47 3.38 22.15
C LEU A 108 0.32 2.13 21.27
N LEU A 109 0.33 0.94 21.86
CA LEU A 109 0.18 -0.33 21.14
C LEU A 109 -1.13 -0.37 20.31
N LYS A 110 -2.24 0.12 20.89
CA LYS A 110 -3.53 0.21 20.18
C LYS A 110 -3.44 1.11 18.95
N ILE A 111 -2.75 2.25 19.04
CA ILE A 111 -2.57 3.18 17.91
C ILE A 111 -1.81 2.51 16.76
N TYR A 112 -0.69 1.85 17.04
CA TYR A 112 0.06 1.13 16.02
C TYR A 112 -0.72 -0.06 15.45
N SER A 113 -1.43 -0.79 16.30
CA SER A 113 -2.27 -1.93 15.89
C SER A 113 -3.44 -1.51 15.00
N GLU A 114 -4.00 -0.31 15.18
CA GLU A 114 -5.03 0.22 14.28
C GLU A 114 -4.50 0.41 12.86
N CYS A 115 -3.27 0.89 12.72
CA CYS A 115 -2.63 1.04 11.41
C CYS A 115 -2.42 -0.33 10.74
N GLU A 116 -2.02 -1.34 11.51
CA GLU A 116 -1.88 -2.71 11.00
C GLU A 116 -3.22 -3.32 10.56
N SER A 117 -4.28 -3.14 11.36
CA SER A 117 -5.62 -3.56 10.99
C SER A 117 -6.06 -2.95 9.66
N LYS A 118 -5.86 -1.64 9.46
CA LYS A 118 -6.21 -0.96 8.21
C LYS A 118 -5.36 -1.42 7.03
N ALA A 119 -4.07 -1.70 7.24
CA ALA A 119 -3.21 -2.27 6.21
C ALA A 119 -3.69 -3.67 5.78
N ASN A 120 -4.13 -4.50 6.73
CA ASN A 120 -4.71 -5.82 6.47
C ASN A 120 -6.06 -5.76 5.76
N GLU A 121 -6.93 -4.83 6.15
CA GLU A 121 -8.19 -4.58 5.44
C GLU A 121 -7.93 -4.20 3.98
N PHE A 122 -6.96 -3.31 3.74
CA PHE A 122 -6.61 -2.91 2.39
C PHE A 122 -5.99 -4.05 1.58
N TYR A 123 -5.11 -4.84 2.19
CA TYR A 123 -4.58 -6.06 1.56
C TYR A 123 -5.69 -7.03 1.16
N SER A 124 -6.69 -7.24 2.04
CA SER A 124 -7.83 -8.13 1.77
C SER A 124 -8.66 -7.65 0.58
N LYS A 125 -8.94 -6.33 0.51
CA LYS A 125 -9.61 -5.73 -0.66
C LYS A 125 -8.83 -5.93 -1.96
N LEU A 126 -7.50 -5.82 -1.92
CA LEU A 126 -6.63 -6.06 -3.08
C LEU A 126 -6.65 -7.51 -3.56
N VAL A 127 -6.72 -8.47 -2.63
CA VAL A 127 -6.85 -9.89 -2.97
C VAL A 127 -8.19 -10.14 -3.65
N GLU A 128 -9.29 -9.67 -3.07
CA GLU A 128 -10.63 -9.77 -3.67
C GLU A 128 -10.70 -9.13 -5.06
N PHE A 129 -10.10 -7.95 -5.23
CA PHE A 129 -10.01 -7.30 -6.54
C PHE A 129 -9.25 -8.16 -7.55
N SER A 130 -8.10 -8.69 -7.17
CA SER A 130 -7.26 -9.53 -8.04
C SER A 130 -7.97 -10.81 -8.47
N GLU A 131 -8.68 -11.47 -7.54
CA GLU A 131 -9.45 -12.69 -7.82
C GLU A 131 -10.62 -12.42 -8.77
N ASN A 132 -11.34 -11.30 -8.57
CA ASN A 132 -12.44 -10.90 -9.45
C ASN A 132 -11.98 -10.55 -10.86
N VAL A 133 -10.78 -9.98 -11.03
CA VAL A 133 -10.17 -9.72 -12.34
C VAL A 133 -9.73 -11.03 -13.00
N ALA A 134 -9.11 -11.94 -12.25
CA ALA A 134 -8.69 -13.25 -12.76
C ALA A 134 -9.89 -14.10 -13.23
N LEU A 135 -10.99 -14.12 -12.46
CA LEU A 135 -12.22 -14.84 -12.83
C LEU A 135 -12.86 -14.29 -14.11
N LYS A 136 -12.83 -12.98 -14.34
CA LYS A 136 -13.34 -12.37 -15.59
C LYS A 136 -12.45 -12.67 -16.80
N SER A 137 -11.15 -12.87 -16.58
CA SER A 137 -10.20 -13.24 -17.65
C SER A 137 -10.25 -14.73 -18.01
N GLY A 138 -10.65 -15.60 -17.08
CA GLY A 138 -10.84 -17.04 -17.31
C GLY A 138 -12.02 -17.38 -18.22
N ASP A 139 -12.96 -16.44 -18.39
CA ASP A 139 -14.20 -16.64 -19.17
C ASP A 139 -14.29 -15.77 -20.44
N SER A 140 -13.23 -15.04 -20.82
CA SER A 140 -13.28 -14.20 -22.03
C SER A 140 -12.01 -14.25 -22.85
N SER A 141 -12.03 -15.12 -23.86
CA SER A 141 -11.57 -14.67 -25.17
C SER A 141 -12.29 -13.34 -25.48
N ASN A 142 -11.53 -12.24 -25.47
CA ASN A 142 -11.86 -10.96 -26.11
C ASN A 142 -12.74 -9.97 -25.31
N VAL A 143 -12.19 -9.17 -24.39
CA VAL A 143 -12.72 -7.81 -24.12
C VAL A 143 -11.59 -6.86 -23.67
N GLY A 144 -11.42 -5.75 -24.38
CA GLY A 144 -10.49 -4.68 -24.03
C GLY A 144 -10.85 -3.97 -22.74
N PHE A 145 -9.81 -3.50 -22.04
CA PHE A 145 -9.91 -2.56 -20.93
C PHE A 145 -10.74 -1.35 -21.38
N THR A 146 -12.00 -1.29 -20.96
CA THR A 146 -12.81 -0.09 -21.10
C THR A 146 -12.87 0.53 -19.72
N ALA A 147 -12.28 1.71 -19.59
CA ALA A 147 -12.31 2.53 -18.39
C ALA A 147 -13.76 2.66 -17.88
N MET A 148 -14.03 2.18 -16.66
CA MET A 148 -15.22 2.58 -15.92
C MET A 148 -14.91 3.91 -15.24
N THR A 149 -15.47 4.98 -15.79
CA THR A 149 -15.68 6.25 -15.08
C THR A 149 -16.70 6.04 -13.97
N PHE A 150 -16.29 6.29 -12.72
CA PHE A 150 -17.18 6.64 -11.61
C PHE A 150 -16.77 8.02 -11.09
#